data_AF-A0A8X8BD50-F1
#
_entry.id   AF-A0A8X8BD50-F1
#
_cell.length_a   1.000
_cell.length_b   1.000
_cell.length_c   1.000
_cell.angle_alpha   90.00
_cell.angle_beta   90.00
_cell.angle_gamma   90.00
#
_symmetry.space_group_name_H-M   'P 1'
#
loop_
_entity.id
_entity.type
_entity.pdbx_description
1 polymer ?
#
loop_
_entity_poly.entity_id
_entity_poly.type
_entity_poly.pdbx_seq_one_letter_code
_entity_poly.pdbx_strand_id
1 'polypeptide(L)'
;MKHWGPLFDVEDSRSKVPPHKGNKFLDVNQALEVARFNIQYLDWRARQDLLTIMLLHDKVVDVLNPLAREYKSIGSVKKELAELQEELAKAHQQVHISEARVSTALDKLAHMEELVNDRLLLARNATESSDNPSTTSTSNQDIDREKTNIDAKSLNVSGPVQPYSQNIKNFWYPVAFTADLKHDTMVPIDCFEQPSVIFRGEDGKPGCVRNTCAHRACPLDLGIVKEGCIQCPYHGWEYSTDGKCDLPLFIRFWTTPLASPSM
;
A
#
# COMPACT_ATOMS: atom_id res chain seq x y z
N MET A 1 10.95 -10.05 20.38
CA MET A 1 11.33 -10.16 18.96
C MET A 1 10.22 -10.85 18.21
N LYS A 2 9.57 -10.16 17.26
CA LYS A 2 8.60 -10.79 16.36
C LYS A 2 9.40 -11.69 15.41
N HIS A 3 9.11 -12.99 15.39
CA HIS A 3 9.81 -13.91 14.52
C HIS A 3 9.16 -13.85 13.13
N TRP A 4 9.72 -13.01 12.27
CA TRP A 4 9.21 -12.83 10.90
C TRP A 4 9.55 -14.02 9.97
N GLY A 5 10.46 -14.90 10.38
CA GLY A 5 10.92 -16.05 9.59
C GLY A 5 9.81 -16.89 8.96
N PRO A 6 8.81 -17.39 9.71
CA PRO A 6 7.79 -18.30 9.18
C PRO A 6 6.85 -17.68 8.13
N LEU A 7 6.71 -16.35 8.12
CA LEU A 7 5.86 -15.63 7.15
C LEU A 7 6.55 -15.44 5.78
N PHE A 8 7.88 -15.45 5.77
CA PHE A 8 8.69 -15.17 4.58
C PHE A 8 9.57 -16.37 4.16
N ASP A 9 9.50 -17.49 4.87
CA ASP A 9 10.20 -18.73 4.53
C ASP A 9 9.53 -19.40 3.32
N VAL A 10 10.03 -19.03 2.13
CA VAL A 10 9.59 -19.56 0.84
C VAL A 10 10.81 -20.20 0.16
N GLU A 11 10.63 -21.40 -0.38
CA GLU A 11 11.69 -22.14 -1.08
C GLU A 11 12.25 -21.33 -2.27
N ASP A 12 13.58 -21.31 -2.43
CA ASP A 12 14.24 -20.68 -3.58
C ASP A 12 13.94 -21.47 -4.86
N SER A 13 13.12 -20.86 -5.72
CA SER A 13 12.72 -21.41 -7.02
C SER A 13 13.87 -21.64 -8.00
N ARG A 14 15.06 -21.02 -7.82
CA ARG A 14 16.23 -21.24 -8.68
C ARG A 14 16.73 -22.68 -8.65
N SER A 15 16.49 -23.40 -7.56
CA SER A 15 16.90 -24.80 -7.39
C SER A 15 16.15 -25.79 -8.30
N LYS A 16 15.06 -25.36 -8.94
CA LYS A 16 14.14 -26.22 -9.70
C LYS A 16 14.16 -25.98 -11.22
N VAL A 17 15.00 -25.07 -11.73
CA VAL A 17 15.05 -24.76 -13.17
C VAL A 17 15.54 -25.98 -13.96
N PRO A 18 14.75 -26.52 -14.93
CA PRO A 18 15.21 -27.62 -15.77
C PRO A 18 16.39 -27.19 -16.64
N PRO A 19 17.45 -28.01 -16.79
CA PRO A 19 18.58 -27.68 -17.66
C PRO A 19 18.11 -27.55 -19.11
N HIS A 20 18.25 -26.36 -19.69
CA HIS A 20 17.82 -26.08 -21.06
C HIS A 20 18.86 -26.63 -22.06
N LYS A 21 18.57 -27.77 -22.68
CA LYS A 21 19.40 -28.34 -23.76
C LYS A 21 19.07 -27.65 -25.10
N GLY A 22 19.81 -26.58 -25.41
CA GLY A 22 20.18 -26.13 -26.75
C GLY A 22 19.09 -25.61 -27.71
N ASN A 23 19.29 -24.37 -28.19
CA ASN A 23 18.95 -23.76 -29.50
C ASN A 23 17.72 -24.18 -30.34
N LYS A 24 16.71 -24.84 -29.78
CA LYS A 24 15.40 -25.04 -30.43
C LYS A 24 14.37 -24.09 -29.85
N PHE A 25 13.52 -23.54 -30.72
CA PHE A 25 12.34 -22.77 -30.33
C PHE A 25 11.61 -23.47 -29.18
N LEU A 26 11.29 -22.72 -28.12
CA LEU A 26 10.52 -23.21 -26.98
C LEU A 26 9.13 -23.62 -27.47
N ASP A 27 8.75 -24.87 -27.19
CA ASP A 27 7.35 -25.31 -27.31
C ASP A 27 6.47 -24.48 -26.36
N VAL A 28 5.18 -24.32 -26.68
CA VAL A 28 4.23 -23.49 -25.90
C VAL A 28 4.19 -23.91 -24.43
N ASN A 29 4.22 -25.23 -24.17
CA ASN A 29 4.26 -25.77 -22.81
C ASN A 29 5.56 -25.41 -22.07
N GLN A 30 6.66 -25.35 -22.81
CA GLN A 30 7.97 -25.02 -22.26
C GLN A 30 8.09 -23.52 -21.97
N ALA A 31 7.47 -22.66 -22.79
CA ALA A 31 7.36 -21.23 -22.52
C ALA A 31 6.47 -20.93 -21.30
N LEU A 32 5.37 -21.66 -21.13
CA LEU A 32 4.51 -21.57 -19.95
C LEU A 32 5.24 -21.97 -18.65
N GLU A 33 6.03 -23.04 -18.69
CA GLU A 33 6.85 -23.44 -17.53
C GLU A 33 7.91 -22.38 -17.21
N VAL A 34 8.58 -21.78 -18.20
CA VAL A 34 9.51 -20.67 -17.97
C VAL A 34 8.81 -19.46 -17.35
N ALA A 35 7.61 -19.11 -17.80
CA ALA A 35 6.82 -18.03 -17.22
C ALA A 35 6.45 -18.32 -15.76
N ARG A 36 6.03 -19.56 -15.46
CA ARG A 36 5.71 -20.03 -14.11
C ARG A 36 6.92 -19.90 -13.16
N PHE A 37 8.11 -20.36 -13.58
CA PHE A 37 9.33 -20.22 -12.78
C PHE A 37 9.70 -18.75 -12.53
N ASN A 38 9.55 -17.89 -13.55
CA ASN A 38 9.81 -16.46 -13.39
C ASN A 38 8.87 -15.82 -12.37
N ILE A 39 7.56 -16.13 -12.40
CA ILE A 39 6.59 -15.61 -11.42
C ILE A 39 6.95 -16.08 -10.01
N GLN A 40 7.27 -17.37 -9.83
CA GLN A 40 7.68 -17.92 -8.54
C GLN A 40 8.95 -17.26 -7.99
N TYR A 41 9.91 -16.97 -8.87
CA TYR A 41 11.13 -16.27 -8.50
C TYR A 41 10.86 -14.82 -8.08
N LEU A 42 9.96 -14.12 -8.77
CA LEU A 42 9.59 -12.76 -8.44
C LEU A 42 8.85 -12.66 -7.10
N ASP A 43 7.94 -13.59 -6.82
CA ASP A 43 7.27 -13.69 -5.50
C ASP A 43 8.29 -13.94 -4.37
N TRP A 44 9.16 -14.93 -4.55
CA TRP A 44 10.23 -15.22 -3.58
C TRP A 44 11.12 -13.98 -3.34
N ARG A 45 11.51 -13.29 -4.42
CA ARG A 45 12.39 -12.13 -4.32
C ARG A 45 11.72 -10.96 -3.60
N ALA A 46 10.45 -10.67 -3.91
CA ALA A 46 9.69 -9.61 -3.27
C ALA A 46 9.54 -9.86 -1.75
N ARG A 47 9.26 -11.10 -1.36
CA ARG A 47 9.20 -11.52 0.06
C ARG A 47 10.52 -11.31 0.78
N GLN A 48 11.64 -11.65 0.14
CA GLN A 48 12.96 -11.46 0.74
C GLN A 48 13.33 -9.98 0.91
N ASP A 49 12.95 -9.14 -0.05
CA ASP A 49 13.21 -7.69 0.03
C ASP A 49 12.38 -7.06 1.16
N LEU A 50 11.11 -7.47 1.35
CA LEU A 50 10.28 -7.04 2.47
C LEU A 50 10.82 -7.52 3.82
N LEU A 51 11.22 -8.79 3.94
CA LEU A 51 11.82 -9.33 5.16
C LEU A 51 13.05 -8.51 5.59
N THR A 52 13.86 -8.10 4.62
CA THR A 52 15.06 -7.28 4.86
C THR A 52 14.69 -5.94 5.51
N ILE A 53 13.67 -5.25 4.97
CA ILE A 53 13.18 -3.98 5.54
C ILE A 53 12.68 -4.18 6.98
N MET A 54 11.92 -5.24 7.23
CA MET A 54 11.36 -5.51 8.56
C MET A 54 12.44 -5.78 9.59
N LEU A 55 13.46 -6.57 9.24
CA LEU A 55 14.61 -6.83 10.12
C LEU A 55 15.42 -5.57 10.39
N LEU A 56 15.63 -4.72 9.39
CA LEU A 56 16.31 -3.43 9.57
C LEU A 56 15.50 -2.48 10.44
N HIS A 57 14.17 -2.46 10.30
CA HIS A 57 13.29 -1.66 11.14
C HIS A 57 13.37 -2.11 12.61
N ASP A 58 13.32 -3.42 12.88
CA ASP A 58 13.48 -3.96 14.22
C ASP A 58 14.83 -3.53 14.85
N LYS A 59 15.93 -3.56 14.07
CA LYS A 59 17.23 -3.04 14.53
C LYS A 59 17.20 -1.56 14.88
N VAL A 60 16.53 -0.73 14.09
CA VAL A 60 16.37 0.71 14.38
C VAL A 60 15.62 0.91 15.69
N VAL A 61 14.55 0.15 15.91
CA VAL A 61 13.78 0.19 17.16
C VAL A 61 14.67 -0.20 18.35
N ASP A 62 15.48 -1.24 18.21
CA ASP A 62 16.41 -1.69 19.26
C ASP A 62 17.47 -0.63 19.57
N VAL A 63 18.04 0.03 18.56
CA VAL A 63 19.03 1.12 18.75
C VAL A 63 18.42 2.35 19.42
N LEU A 64 17.15 2.66 19.11
CA LEU A 64 16.44 3.80 19.68
C LEU A 64 15.88 3.53 21.09
N ASN A 65 15.86 2.26 21.53
CA ASN A 65 15.36 1.85 22.83
C ASN A 65 16.06 2.62 23.98
N PRO A 66 15.31 3.31 24.87
CA PRO A 66 15.88 4.10 25.97
C PRO A 66 16.82 3.30 26.87
N LEU A 67 16.56 2.01 27.11
CA LEU A 67 17.40 1.14 27.93
C LEU A 67 18.77 0.87 27.28
N ALA A 68 18.86 0.90 25.95
CA ALA A 68 20.13 0.76 25.24
C ALA A 68 21.03 2.01 25.38
N ARG A 69 20.44 3.17 25.71
CA ARG A 69 21.20 4.44 25.92
C ARG A 69 21.99 4.45 27.23
N GLU A 70 21.65 3.59 28.19
CA GLU A 70 22.39 3.49 29.46
C GLU A 70 23.78 2.86 29.27
N TYR A 71 23.98 2.08 28.20
CA TYR A 71 25.22 1.34 27.95
C TYR A 71 26.00 1.80 26.71
N LYS A 72 25.44 2.70 25.90
CA LYS A 72 26.06 3.22 24.67
C LYS A 72 26.18 4.74 24.71
N SER A 73 27.32 5.26 24.24
CA SER A 73 27.49 6.72 24.11
C SER A 73 26.57 7.27 23.01
N ILE A 74 26.14 8.52 23.17
CA ILE A 74 25.31 9.23 22.17
C ILE A 74 26.00 9.25 20.79
N GLY A 75 27.33 9.38 20.75
CA GLY A 75 28.10 9.33 19.51
C GLY A 75 28.01 7.96 18.80
N SER A 76 28.06 6.87 19.57
CA SER A 76 27.90 5.51 19.04
C SER A 76 26.51 5.29 18.48
N VAL A 77 25.46 5.70 19.21
CA VAL A 77 24.06 5.57 18.77
C VAL A 77 23.81 6.37 17.49
N LYS A 78 24.36 7.58 17.38
CA LYS A 78 24.24 8.40 16.16
C LYS A 78 24.89 7.74 14.94
N LYS A 79 26.07 7.12 15.12
CA LYS A 79 26.77 6.42 14.05
C LYS A 79 25.97 5.18 13.60
N GLU A 80 25.54 4.35 14.54
CA GLU A 80 24.73 3.15 14.26
C GLU A 80 23.42 3.52 13.54
N LEU A 81 22.76 4.60 13.95
CA LEU A 81 21.53 5.07 13.30
C LEU A 81 21.79 5.52 11.86
N ALA A 82 22.90 6.22 11.59
CA ALA A 82 23.26 6.65 10.24
C ALA A 82 23.55 5.45 9.32
N GLU A 83 24.25 4.44 9.82
CA GLU A 83 24.51 3.19 9.09
C GLU A 83 23.20 2.43 8.80
N LEU A 84 22.31 2.29 9.79
CA LEU A 84 21.01 1.64 9.60
C LEU A 84 20.09 2.41 8.64
N GLN A 85 20.15 3.74 8.65
CA GLN A 85 19.40 4.57 7.68
C GLN A 85 19.89 4.33 6.25
N GLU A 86 21.20 4.18 6.04
CA GLU A 86 21.77 3.84 4.73
C GLU A 86 21.37 2.43 4.29
N GLU A 87 21.43 1.44 5.18
CA GLU A 87 20.98 0.07 4.89
C GLU A 87 19.49 0.01 4.55
N LEU A 88 18.65 0.76 5.29
CA LEU A 88 17.21 0.82 5.04
C LEU A 88 16.91 1.49 3.69
N ALA A 89 17.63 2.54 3.32
CA ALA A 89 17.50 3.18 2.02
C ALA A 89 17.84 2.21 0.87
N LYS A 90 18.92 1.44 1.01
CA LYS A 90 19.29 0.39 0.04
C LYS A 90 18.24 -0.71 -0.05
N ALA A 91 17.67 -1.14 1.07
CA ALA A 91 16.61 -2.14 1.10
C ALA A 91 15.32 -1.66 0.39
N HIS A 92 14.91 -0.41 0.62
CA HIS A 92 13.78 0.20 -0.11
C HIS A 92 14.07 0.31 -1.62
N GLN A 93 15.28 0.71 -2.02
CA GLN A 93 15.66 0.73 -3.43
C GLN A 93 15.54 -0.68 -4.07
N GLN A 94 15.91 -1.72 -3.32
CA GLN A 94 15.81 -3.10 -3.80
C GLN A 94 14.35 -3.55 -4.00
N VAL A 95 13.41 -3.13 -3.13
CA VAL A 95 11.98 -3.35 -3.34
C VAL A 95 11.48 -2.70 -4.62
N HIS A 96 11.86 -1.44 -4.89
CA HIS A 96 11.48 -0.76 -6.14
C HIS A 96 12.01 -1.47 -7.39
N ILE A 97 13.23 -2.01 -7.32
CA ILE A 97 13.78 -2.82 -8.42
C ILE A 97 12.95 -4.09 -8.63
N SER A 98 12.56 -4.76 -7.55
CA SER A 98 11.73 -5.97 -7.63
C SER A 98 10.32 -5.68 -8.14
N GLU A 99 9.72 -4.57 -7.74
CA GLU A 99 8.46 -4.06 -8.29
C GLU A 99 8.55 -3.84 -9.81
N ALA A 100 9.60 -3.16 -10.28
CA ALA A 100 9.81 -2.93 -11.71
C ALA A 100 9.97 -4.25 -12.50
N ARG A 101 10.62 -5.25 -11.91
CA ARG A 101 10.73 -6.60 -12.51
C ARG A 101 9.37 -7.30 -12.62
N VAL A 102 8.52 -7.18 -11.61
CA VAL A 102 7.14 -7.71 -11.63
C VAL A 102 6.32 -7.01 -12.70
N SER A 103 6.33 -5.68 -12.75
CA SER A 103 5.63 -4.91 -13.78
C SER A 103 6.05 -5.32 -15.19
N THR A 104 7.35 -5.44 -15.45
CA THR A 104 7.86 -5.90 -16.75
C THR A 104 7.40 -7.33 -17.09
N ALA A 105 7.28 -8.21 -16.10
CA ALA A 105 6.80 -9.57 -16.31
C ALA A 105 5.30 -9.59 -16.63
N LEU A 106 4.50 -8.77 -15.95
CA LEU A 106 3.07 -8.60 -16.23
C LEU A 106 2.84 -8.07 -17.65
N ASP A 107 3.61 -7.07 -18.09
CA ASP A 107 3.50 -6.54 -19.46
C ASP A 107 3.79 -7.62 -20.52
N LYS A 108 4.80 -8.47 -20.27
CA LYS A 108 5.12 -9.60 -21.16
C LYS A 108 3.99 -10.62 -21.22
N LEU A 109 3.36 -10.92 -20.08
CA LEU A 109 2.23 -11.85 -20.03
C LEU A 109 1.01 -11.29 -20.77
N ALA A 110 0.70 -10.00 -20.58
CA ALA A 110 -0.37 -9.33 -21.30
C ALA A 110 -0.14 -9.35 -22.83
N HIS A 111 1.09 -9.07 -23.26
CA HIS A 111 1.44 -9.15 -24.68
C HIS A 111 1.32 -10.58 -25.24
N MET A 112 1.75 -11.59 -24.46
CA MET A 112 1.58 -13.00 -24.86
C MET A 112 0.10 -13.39 -24.95
N GLU A 113 -0.75 -12.91 -24.05
CA GLU A 113 -2.19 -13.13 -24.06
C GLU A 113 -2.85 -12.54 -25.31
N GLU A 114 -2.48 -11.31 -25.68
CA GLU A 114 -2.94 -10.64 -26.91
C GLU A 114 -2.58 -11.48 -28.16
N LEU A 115 -1.33 -11.90 -28.28
CA LEU A 115 -0.87 -12.74 -29.40
C LEU A 115 -1.61 -14.08 -29.49
N VAL A 116 -1.96 -14.70 -28.35
CA VAL A 116 -2.72 -15.95 -28.33
C VAL A 116 -4.18 -15.70 -28.74
N ASN A 117 -4.80 -14.64 -28.23
CA ASN A 117 -6.17 -14.27 -28.60
C ASN A 117 -6.29 -13.95 -30.09
N ASP A 118 -5.35 -13.20 -30.67
CA ASP A 118 -5.30 -12.91 -32.10
C ASP A 118 -5.21 -14.19 -32.94
N ARG A 119 -4.35 -15.14 -32.54
CA ARG A 119 -4.26 -16.44 -33.23
C ARG A 119 -5.55 -17.25 -33.14
N LEU A 120 -6.22 -17.25 -31.99
CA LEU A 120 -7.50 -17.94 -31.81
C LEU A 120 -8.61 -17.31 -32.68
N LEU A 121 -8.65 -15.99 -32.79
CA LEU A 121 -9.59 -15.29 -33.67
C LEU A 121 -9.35 -15.65 -35.15
N LEU A 122 -8.09 -15.66 -35.58
CA LEU A 122 -7.73 -16.08 -36.95
C LEU A 122 -8.11 -17.55 -37.24
N ALA A 123 -7.90 -18.45 -36.28
CA ALA A 123 -8.25 -19.86 -36.42
C ALA A 123 -9.78 -20.06 -36.56
N ARG A 124 -10.58 -19.33 -35.80
CA ARG A 124 -12.06 -19.37 -35.87
C ARG A 124 -12.57 -18.86 -37.21
N ASN A 125 -12.00 -17.76 -37.71
CA ASN A 125 -12.38 -17.18 -39.00
C ASN A 125 -11.98 -18.10 -40.18
N ALA A 126 -10.86 -18.83 -40.07
CA ALA A 126 -10.45 -19.82 -41.07
C ALA A 126 -11.45 -20.98 -41.18
N THR A 127 -11.96 -21.47 -40.05
CA THR A 127 -12.97 -22.55 -40.00
C THR A 127 -14.35 -22.11 -40.52
N GLU A 128 -14.68 -20.82 -40.56
CA GLU A 128 -15.96 -20.32 -41.09
C GLU A 128 -15.96 -20.10 -42.62
N SER A 129 -14.79 -20.18 -43.28
CA SER A 129 -14.66 -19.95 -44.73
C SER A 129 -14.82 -21.22 -45.61
N SER A 130 -15.06 -22.37 -44.99
CA SER A 130 -15.33 -23.64 -45.68
C SER A 130 -16.48 -24.35 -44.97
N ASP A 131 -17.72 -24.03 -45.34
CA ASP A 131 -18.80 -25.01 -45.55
C ASP A 131 -20.16 -24.32 -45.71
N ASN A 132 -20.92 -24.71 -46.76
CA ASN A 132 -22.38 -24.85 -46.72
C ASN A 132 -22.95 -25.43 -48.03
N PRO A 133 -24.19 -25.97 -48.09
CA PRO A 133 -25.15 -26.22 -46.99
C PRO A 133 -25.90 -27.58 -47.04
N SER A 134 -26.57 -27.96 -45.95
CA SER A 134 -27.93 -28.51 -46.00
C SER A 134 -28.69 -28.35 -44.68
N THR A 135 -29.88 -27.80 -44.80
CA THR A 135 -30.90 -27.43 -43.81
C THR A 135 -31.53 -28.61 -43.07
N THR A 136 -31.88 -28.42 -41.78
CA THR A 136 -33.27 -28.57 -41.27
C THR A 136 -33.39 -27.81 -39.94
N SER A 137 -34.42 -26.98 -39.87
CA SER A 137 -34.83 -26.12 -38.75
C SER A 137 -35.48 -26.92 -37.62
N THR A 138 -35.27 -26.50 -36.37
CA THR A 138 -36.34 -26.35 -35.35
C THR A 138 -35.87 -25.40 -34.26
N SER A 139 -36.81 -24.54 -33.87
CA SER A 139 -36.71 -23.29 -33.10
C SER A 139 -36.66 -23.48 -31.58
N ASN A 140 -36.25 -22.40 -30.90
CA ASN A 140 -36.52 -21.99 -29.51
C ASN A 140 -35.58 -22.56 -28.44
N GLN A 141 -34.92 -21.78 -27.58
CA GLN A 141 -35.09 -20.38 -27.19
C GLN A 141 -33.78 -19.84 -26.61
N ASP A 142 -33.48 -18.60 -26.97
CA ASP A 142 -32.54 -17.72 -26.30
C ASP A 142 -32.90 -17.55 -24.82
N ILE A 143 -31.89 -17.73 -23.95
CA ILE A 143 -31.81 -16.94 -22.72
C ILE A 143 -30.63 -16.00 -22.92
N ASP A 144 -31.03 -14.79 -23.26
CA ASP A 144 -30.24 -13.57 -23.33
C ASP A 144 -29.36 -13.45 -22.07
N ARG A 145 -28.07 -13.74 -22.20
CA ARG A 145 -27.08 -13.36 -21.19
C ARG A 145 -26.37 -12.13 -21.71
N GLU A 146 -27.10 -11.04 -21.52
CA GLU A 146 -26.71 -9.67 -21.70
C GLU A 146 -25.21 -9.48 -21.41
N LYS A 147 -24.50 -9.01 -22.43
CA LYS A 147 -23.14 -8.51 -22.33
C LYS A 147 -23.14 -7.31 -21.37
N THR A 148 -23.08 -7.56 -20.07
CA THR A 148 -22.52 -6.57 -19.15
C THR A 148 -21.03 -6.58 -19.40
N ASN A 149 -20.62 -5.77 -20.37
CA ASN A 149 -19.26 -5.29 -20.49
C ASN A 149 -18.94 -4.46 -19.23
N ILE A 150 -18.63 -5.16 -18.15
CA ILE A 150 -17.82 -4.58 -17.10
C ILE A 150 -16.41 -4.89 -17.55
N ASP A 151 -15.83 -3.95 -18.30
CA ASP A 151 -14.39 -3.90 -18.51
C ASP A 151 -13.76 -4.10 -17.13
N ALA A 152 -13.26 -5.31 -16.88
CA ALA A 152 -12.50 -5.64 -15.70
C ALA A 152 -11.17 -4.93 -15.87
N LYS A 153 -11.19 -3.62 -15.63
CA LYS A 153 -10.03 -2.76 -15.62
C LYS A 153 -9.11 -3.36 -14.58
N SER A 154 -8.07 -4.04 -15.09
CA SER A 154 -6.93 -4.50 -14.32
C SER A 154 -6.59 -3.40 -13.32
N LEU A 155 -6.88 -3.66 -12.04
CA LEU A 155 -6.45 -2.80 -10.95
C LEU A 155 -4.95 -3.01 -10.86
N ASN A 156 -4.21 -2.22 -11.63
CA ASN A 156 -2.77 -2.06 -11.47
C ASN A 156 -2.54 -1.45 -10.07
N VAL A 157 -2.33 -2.31 -9.07
CA VAL A 157 -1.98 -1.92 -7.69
C VAL A 157 -0.47 -1.68 -7.54
N SER A 158 0.30 -1.81 -8.63
CA SER A 158 1.75 -1.57 -8.66
C SER A 158 2.10 -0.62 -9.80
N GLY A 159 2.77 0.47 -9.45
CA GLY A 159 2.95 1.68 -10.26
C GLY A 159 2.83 2.93 -9.39
N PRO A 160 3.47 4.06 -9.75
CA PRO A 160 3.21 5.33 -9.06
C PRO A 160 1.70 5.55 -9.05
N VAL A 161 1.11 5.82 -7.87
CA VAL A 161 -0.34 5.98 -7.74
C VAL A 161 -0.79 6.96 -8.80
N GLN A 162 -1.57 6.45 -9.75
CA GLN A 162 -2.06 7.26 -10.85
C GLN A 162 -2.86 8.39 -10.21
N PRO A 163 -2.52 9.66 -10.49
CA PRO A 163 -3.16 10.77 -9.81
C PRO A 163 -4.67 10.66 -10.00
N TYR A 164 -5.41 10.70 -8.89
CA TYR A 164 -6.86 10.61 -8.91
C TYR A 164 -7.44 11.58 -9.94
N SER A 165 -8.42 11.10 -10.70
CA SER A 165 -9.03 11.90 -11.76
C SER A 165 -9.52 13.23 -11.19
N GLN A 166 -9.26 14.34 -11.88
CA GLN A 166 -9.70 15.65 -11.39
C GLN A 166 -11.24 15.72 -11.29
N ASN A 167 -11.93 14.86 -12.04
CA ASN A 167 -13.39 14.75 -12.08
C ASN A 167 -14.02 14.12 -10.83
N ILE A 168 -13.22 13.60 -9.89
CA ILE A 168 -13.71 13.11 -8.58
C ILE A 168 -13.26 14.01 -7.42
N LYS A 169 -12.60 15.15 -7.69
CA LYS A 169 -12.30 16.14 -6.65
C LYS A 169 -13.47 17.11 -6.48
N ASN A 170 -13.56 17.72 -5.29
CA ASN A 170 -14.58 18.73 -4.95
C ASN A 170 -16.02 18.18 -4.87
N PHE A 171 -16.18 16.92 -4.49
CA PHE A 171 -17.47 16.31 -4.17
C PHE A 171 -17.56 15.94 -2.68
N TRP A 172 -18.78 15.73 -2.21
CA TRP A 172 -19.04 15.26 -0.86
C TRP A 172 -18.86 13.74 -0.78
N TYR A 173 -17.99 13.30 0.14
CA TYR A 173 -17.74 11.88 0.41
C TYR A 173 -18.12 11.55 1.86
N PRO A 174 -18.94 10.52 2.10
CA PRO A 174 -19.17 10.03 3.45
C PRO A 174 -17.91 9.32 3.95
N VAL A 175 -17.36 9.76 5.08
CA VAL A 175 -16.08 9.25 5.62
C VAL A 175 -16.18 8.61 7.00
N ALA A 176 -17.22 8.93 7.78
CA ALA A 176 -17.44 8.36 9.11
C ALA A 176 -18.90 8.53 9.56
N PHE A 177 -19.34 7.71 10.51
CA PHE A 177 -20.63 7.90 11.17
C PHE A 177 -20.52 8.89 12.32
N THR A 178 -21.59 9.64 12.58
CA THR A 178 -21.66 10.56 13.71
C THR A 178 -21.45 9.86 15.07
N ALA A 179 -21.83 8.59 15.17
CA ALA A 179 -21.66 7.77 16.38
C ALA A 179 -20.20 7.41 16.69
N ASP A 180 -19.34 7.36 15.67
CA ASP A 180 -17.91 7.09 15.81
C ASP A 180 -17.16 8.35 16.30
N LEU A 181 -17.73 9.53 16.01
CA LEU A 181 -17.17 10.83 16.38
C LEU A 181 -17.69 11.30 17.74
N LYS A 182 -17.23 10.65 18.81
CA LYS A 182 -17.55 10.99 20.20
C LYS A 182 -16.85 12.28 20.64
N HIS A 183 -17.31 12.86 21.76
CA HIS A 183 -16.61 13.99 22.38
C HIS A 183 -15.18 13.58 22.77
N ASP A 184 -14.24 14.51 22.66
CA ASP A 184 -12.81 14.31 22.90
C ASP A 184 -12.13 13.21 22.06
N THR A 185 -12.78 12.76 20.99
CA THR A 185 -12.20 11.79 20.06
C THR A 185 -11.94 12.44 18.71
N MET A 186 -10.93 11.90 18.01
CA MET A 186 -10.66 12.23 16.63
C MET A 186 -10.46 10.96 15.83
N VAL A 187 -10.82 10.99 14.56
CA VAL A 187 -10.75 9.85 13.65
C VAL A 187 -9.85 10.25 12.47
N PRO A 188 -8.69 9.61 12.29
CA PRO A 188 -7.88 9.81 11.10
C PRO A 188 -8.58 9.20 9.88
N ILE A 189 -8.56 9.92 8.77
CA ILE A 189 -9.10 9.48 7.48
C ILE A 189 -8.06 9.76 6.38
N ASP A 190 -8.07 8.95 5.34
CA ASP A 190 -7.31 9.23 4.12
C ASP A 190 -8.28 9.28 2.96
N CYS A 191 -8.31 10.42 2.27
CA CYS A 191 -9.09 10.60 1.06
C CYS A 191 -8.14 11.06 -0.04
N PHE A 192 -8.00 10.25 -1.08
CA PHE A 192 -7.16 10.57 -2.22
C PHE A 192 -5.68 10.84 -1.85
N GLU A 193 -5.12 10.06 -0.93
CA GLU A 193 -3.76 10.23 -0.38
C GLU A 193 -3.55 11.57 0.34
N GLN A 194 -4.64 12.17 0.79
CA GLN A 194 -4.63 13.38 1.61
C GLN A 194 -5.06 13.01 3.03
N PRO A 195 -4.10 12.76 3.94
CA PRO A 195 -4.43 12.39 5.29
C PRO A 195 -5.08 13.58 6.00
N SER A 196 -6.26 13.34 6.55
CA SER A 196 -7.06 14.31 7.29
C SER A 196 -7.51 13.70 8.61
N VAL A 197 -7.95 14.52 9.54
CA VAL A 197 -8.47 14.09 10.83
C VAL A 197 -9.76 14.83 11.11
N ILE A 198 -10.79 14.06 11.42
CA ILE A 198 -12.10 14.59 11.83
C ILE A 198 -12.21 14.53 13.35
N PHE A 199 -12.81 15.54 13.93
CA PHE A 199 -13.00 15.66 15.38
C PHE A 199 -14.24 16.49 15.67
N ARG A 200 -14.66 16.54 16.93
CA ARG A 200 -15.80 17.35 17.35
C ARG A 200 -15.33 18.56 18.17
N GLY A 201 -15.82 19.74 17.80
CA GLY A 201 -15.65 20.95 18.59
C GLY A 201 -16.43 20.89 19.91
N GLU A 202 -16.16 21.84 20.80
CA GLU A 202 -16.85 21.97 22.08
C GLU A 202 -18.35 22.26 21.88
N ASP A 203 -18.69 22.96 20.80
CA ASP A 203 -20.07 23.22 20.37
C ASP A 203 -20.79 22.00 19.78
N GLY A 204 -20.13 20.84 19.74
CA GLY A 204 -20.65 19.60 19.21
C GLY A 204 -20.61 19.50 17.68
N LYS A 205 -20.12 20.51 16.95
CA LYS A 205 -20.02 20.45 15.49
C LYS A 205 -18.78 19.67 15.05
N PRO A 206 -18.86 18.89 13.96
CA PRO A 206 -17.69 18.22 13.41
C PRO A 206 -16.79 19.22 12.68
N GLY A 207 -15.47 19.06 12.86
CA GLY A 207 -14.44 19.73 12.08
C GLY A 207 -13.57 18.71 11.34
N CYS A 208 -12.92 19.14 10.27
CA CYS A 208 -11.97 18.34 9.51
C CYS A 208 -10.75 19.19 9.18
N VAL A 209 -9.57 18.72 9.56
CA VAL A 209 -8.30 19.38 9.25
C VAL A 209 -7.33 18.39 8.64
N ARG A 210 -6.34 18.88 7.89
CA ARG A 210 -5.27 18.03 7.36
C ARG A 210 -4.51 17.39 8.53
N ASN A 211 -4.22 16.09 8.46
CA ASN A 211 -3.51 15.36 9.51
C ASN A 211 -2.00 15.62 9.44
N THR A 212 -1.62 16.90 9.50
CA THR A 212 -0.24 17.35 9.34
C THR A 212 -0.08 18.69 10.05
N CYS A 213 0.69 18.71 11.14
CA CYS A 213 0.96 19.94 11.86
C CYS A 213 1.73 20.93 10.98
N ALA A 214 1.22 22.16 10.88
CA ALA A 214 1.83 23.26 10.12
C ALA A 214 3.24 23.63 10.57
N HIS A 215 3.66 23.26 11.79
CA HIS A 215 5.00 23.53 12.29
C HIS A 215 6.05 22.57 11.70
N ARG A 216 5.91 21.26 11.90
CA ARG A 216 6.92 20.24 11.52
C ARG A 216 6.32 18.95 10.98
N ALA A 217 5.14 19.05 10.37
CA ALA A 217 4.43 17.94 9.74
C ALA A 217 4.18 16.72 10.66
N CYS A 218 4.16 16.93 11.98
CA CYS A 218 3.78 15.88 12.93
C CYS A 218 2.32 15.47 12.68
N PRO A 219 2.01 14.16 12.62
CA PRO A 219 0.62 13.70 12.56
C PRO A 219 -0.17 14.22 13.77
N LEU A 220 -1.30 14.86 13.50
CA LEU A 220 -2.17 15.47 14.51
C LEU A 220 -3.03 14.44 15.24
N ASP A 221 -3.33 13.31 14.60
CA ASP A 221 -4.06 12.17 15.15
C ASP A 221 -3.34 11.48 16.32
N LEU A 222 -2.03 11.69 16.45
CA LEU A 222 -1.25 11.28 17.62
C LEU A 222 -1.39 12.24 18.82
N GLY A 223 -2.14 13.34 18.66
CA GLY A 223 -2.41 14.34 19.68
C GLY A 223 -3.64 14.01 20.52
N ILE A 224 -4.24 15.07 21.07
CA ILE A 224 -5.49 14.99 21.84
C ILE A 224 -6.47 16.05 21.36
N VAL A 225 -7.76 15.79 21.51
CA VAL A 225 -8.77 16.85 21.44
C VAL A 225 -8.88 17.46 22.84
N LYS A 226 -8.71 18.77 22.94
CA LYS A 226 -8.83 19.52 24.19
C LYS A 226 -9.65 20.77 23.94
N GLU A 227 -10.69 21.00 24.75
CA GLU A 227 -11.55 22.19 24.65
C GLU A 227 -12.05 22.39 23.20
N GLY A 228 -12.43 21.28 22.54
CA GLY A 228 -12.90 21.30 21.16
C GLY A 228 -11.87 21.64 20.09
N CYS A 229 -10.56 21.61 20.40
CA CYS A 229 -9.47 21.82 19.45
C CYS A 229 -8.51 20.62 19.45
N ILE A 230 -7.90 20.30 18.30
CA ILE A 230 -6.82 19.31 18.27
C ILE A 230 -5.54 19.96 18.74
N GLN A 231 -4.89 19.38 19.76
CA GLN A 231 -3.57 19.78 20.23
C GLN A 231 -2.51 18.82 19.68
N CYS A 232 -1.57 19.36 18.91
CA CYS A 232 -0.44 18.63 18.35
C CYS A 232 0.47 18.08 19.47
N PRO A 233 0.84 16.79 19.44
CA PRO A 233 1.60 16.17 20.52
C PRO A 233 3.04 16.69 20.64
N TYR A 234 3.57 17.29 19.58
CA TYR A 234 4.96 17.71 19.55
C TYR A 234 5.21 19.01 20.32
N HIS A 235 4.49 20.08 19.99
CA HIS A 235 4.69 21.41 20.57
C HIS A 235 3.39 22.08 21.03
N GLY A 236 2.29 21.34 21.09
CA GLY A 236 1.01 21.85 21.61
C GLY A 236 0.29 22.83 20.68
N TRP A 237 0.62 22.87 19.39
CA TRP A 237 -0.12 23.70 18.43
C TRP A 237 -1.59 23.28 18.37
N GLU A 238 -2.51 24.23 18.42
CA GLU A 238 -3.93 23.98 18.52
C GLU A 238 -4.67 24.28 17.22
N TYR A 239 -5.58 23.39 16.83
CA TYR A 239 -6.36 23.45 15.60
C TYR A 239 -7.86 23.42 15.92
N SER A 240 -8.57 24.47 15.53
CA SER A 240 -10.03 24.57 15.66
C SER A 240 -10.75 23.89 14.50
N THR A 241 -12.07 23.70 14.62
CA THR A 241 -12.93 23.09 13.59
C THR A 241 -12.93 23.85 12.26
N ASP A 242 -12.64 25.14 12.28
CA ASP A 242 -12.55 26.01 11.10
C ASP A 242 -11.17 25.97 10.42
N GLY A 243 -10.24 25.15 10.95
CA GLY A 243 -8.87 25.03 10.45
C GLY A 243 -7.93 26.15 10.91
N LYS A 244 -8.40 27.06 11.78
CA LYS A 244 -7.52 28.05 12.41
C LYS A 244 -6.51 27.35 13.30
N CYS A 245 -5.25 27.71 13.11
CA CYS A 245 -4.09 27.17 13.80
C CYS A 245 -3.52 28.23 14.72
N ASP A 246 -3.54 27.97 16.03
CA ASP A 246 -3.05 28.89 17.05
C ASP A 246 -1.81 28.30 17.76
N LEU A 247 -0.82 29.16 18.00
CA LEU A 247 0.34 28.85 18.81
C LEU A 247 -0.02 29.11 20.28
N PRO A 248 0.11 28.13 21.18
CA PRO A 248 -0.02 28.45 22.60
C PRO A 248 1.11 29.40 23.00
N LEU A 249 0.76 30.54 23.62
CA LEU A 249 1.71 31.55 24.11
C LEU A 249 2.69 31.03 25.17
N PHE A 250 2.52 29.79 25.62
CA PHE A 250 3.43 29.04 26.49
C PHE A 250 3.46 27.58 26.04
N ILE A 251 4.67 27.01 25.89
CA ILE A 251 4.86 25.57 25.72
C ILE A 251 4.32 24.89 26.98
N ARG A 252 3.07 24.41 26.94
CA ARG A 252 2.51 23.55 27.99
C ARG A 252 3.19 22.19 27.86
N PHE A 253 4.31 22.03 28.54
CA PHE A 253 4.89 20.70 28.77
C PHE A 253 3.82 19.85 29.45
N TRP A 254 3.62 18.63 28.93
CA TRP A 254 2.74 17.62 29.49
C TRP A 254 3.09 17.38 30.97
N THR A 255 2.43 18.07 31.90
CA THR A 255 2.32 17.60 33.27
C THR A 255 1.29 16.49 33.25
N THR A 256 1.75 15.24 33.30
CA THR A 256 0.92 14.13 33.75
C THR A 256 0.16 14.56 35.01
N PRO A 257 -1.15 14.29 35.13
CA PRO A 257 -1.80 14.43 36.43
C PRO A 257 -1.13 13.41 37.35
N LEU A 258 -0.30 13.90 38.28
CA LEU A 258 0.05 13.13 39.47
C LEU A 258 -1.26 12.74 40.12
N ALA A 259 -1.54 11.44 40.14
CA ALA A 259 -2.63 10.87 40.90
C ALA A 259 -2.59 11.48 42.31
N SER A 260 -3.67 12.16 42.68
CA SER A 260 -3.86 12.66 44.03
C SER A 260 -3.81 11.47 44.98
N PRO A 261 -2.95 11.46 46.02
CA PRO A 261 -3.08 10.44 47.05
C PRO A 261 -4.43 10.67 47.72
N SER A 262 -5.26 9.64 47.74
CA SER A 262 -6.50 9.60 48.51
C SER A 262 -6.19 9.88 49.98
N MET A 263 -6.80 10.94 50.52
CA MET A 263 -7.08 11.09 51.95
C MET A 263 -8.53 10.72 52.20
#